data_AF-A0A409XQP7-F1
#
_entry.id   AF-A0A409XQP7-F1
#
_cell.length_a   1.000
_cell.length_b   1.000
_cell.length_c   1.000
_cell.angle_alpha   90.00
_cell.angle_beta   90.00
_cell.angle_gamma   90.00
#
_symmetry.space_group_name_H-M   'P 1'
#
loop_
_entity.id
_entity.type
_entity.pdbx_description
1 polymer ?
#
loop_
_entity_poly.entity_id
_entity_poly.type
_entity_poly.pdbx_seq_one_letter_code
_entity_poly.pdbx_strand_id
1 'polypeptide(L)'
;MKIRVDRGNPDTLSITTSPSKLVKVAHHFELKKNNAQAEAQELQQKLTDITNWDEDGSDTESPPLKQNITNQEEDGSDTESPPPKRSRTNNEESGNYKGETEKTQVINAGHQFVILYSLWLWLGAGTFKVEYDPNSNEAKHFENEDSRVQGQLQEIKQVLGPHLFSKISSEAWIAKAFTKSMKSQHSNTATQLQHHCATLFGVSDTDMLHANIQKEKFREHIGWVDDGHGSGLYSTFLNPILIWVFLAIIWGPTTAKEAMNGILSNPKTDTMAQKHSIQHTTPGAIAGSVVLSRWALSSDDFLQSVGTNTSINYEKDFAEYLEILVIGLQEKRKSVFNVFREWDQIVFPNSDSILIGCNQDTSRGLKTALEMLKADEIEEDAIEDEDY
;
A
#
# COMPACT_ATOMS: atom_id res chain seq x y z
N MET A 1 -14.69 30.95 -62.49
CA MET A 1 -13.97 31.18 -61.22
C MET A 1 -14.87 30.73 -60.08
N LYS A 2 -14.63 29.56 -59.48
CA LYS A 2 -15.43 28.99 -58.38
C LYS A 2 -14.78 29.39 -57.06
N ILE A 3 -15.46 30.21 -56.26
CA ILE A 3 -15.02 30.60 -54.92
C ILE A 3 -15.36 29.45 -53.97
N ARG A 4 -14.32 28.85 -53.37
CA ARG A 4 -14.44 27.79 -52.36
C ARG A 4 -14.65 28.48 -51.01
N VAL A 5 -15.84 28.33 -50.44
CA VAL A 5 -16.15 28.84 -49.09
C VAL A 5 -15.53 27.87 -48.09
N ASP A 6 -14.53 28.35 -47.36
CA ASP A 6 -13.88 27.60 -46.30
C ASP A 6 -14.85 27.43 -45.13
N ARG A 7 -15.18 26.18 -44.79
CA ARG A 7 -16.01 25.89 -43.60
C ARG A 7 -15.10 26.03 -42.38
N GLY A 8 -15.23 27.15 -41.69
CA GLY A 8 -14.48 27.45 -40.47
C GLY A 8 -14.53 26.32 -39.46
N ASN A 9 -13.38 26.07 -38.84
CA ASN A 9 -13.20 25.06 -37.80
C ASN A 9 -14.13 25.37 -36.61
N PRO A 10 -15.04 24.46 -36.20
CA PRO A 10 -16.06 24.73 -35.17
C PRO A 10 -15.49 25.00 -33.76
N ASP A 11 -14.18 24.87 -33.57
CA ASP A 11 -13.53 24.92 -32.25
C ASP A 11 -12.95 26.32 -31.90
N THR A 12 -13.09 27.35 -32.73
CA THR A 12 -12.60 28.71 -32.40
C THR A 12 -13.61 29.49 -31.57
N LEU A 13 -13.37 29.61 -30.26
CA LEU A 13 -14.15 30.45 -29.34
C LEU A 13 -13.89 31.94 -29.63
N SER A 14 -14.98 32.70 -29.89
CA SER A 14 -14.94 34.17 -30.00
C SER A 14 -15.38 34.81 -28.68
N ILE A 15 -14.94 36.04 -28.43
CA ILE A 15 -15.34 36.87 -27.26
C ILE A 15 -16.87 37.12 -27.26
N THR A 16 -17.54 36.96 -28.40
CA THR A 16 -19.00 37.10 -28.54
C THR A 16 -19.76 35.77 -28.46
N THR A 17 -19.15 34.69 -27.96
CA THR A 17 -19.80 33.37 -27.90
C THR A 17 -20.88 33.36 -26.82
N SER A 18 -22.12 32.96 -27.17
CA SER A 18 -23.21 32.93 -26.19
C SER A 18 -22.97 31.87 -25.10
N PRO A 19 -23.49 32.07 -23.88
CA PRO A 19 -23.35 31.10 -22.78
C PRO A 19 -23.79 29.68 -23.15
N SER A 20 -24.87 29.53 -23.93
CA SER A 20 -25.34 28.21 -24.37
C SER A 20 -24.37 27.51 -25.34
N LYS A 21 -23.62 28.26 -26.15
CA LYS A 21 -22.57 27.68 -27.00
C LYS A 21 -21.33 27.31 -26.19
N LEU A 22 -20.98 28.08 -25.17
CA LEU A 22 -19.89 27.76 -24.25
C LEU A 22 -20.14 26.44 -23.50
N VAL A 23 -21.35 26.22 -23.00
CA VAL A 23 -21.72 24.95 -22.32
C VAL A 23 -21.58 23.74 -23.27
N LYS A 24 -21.98 23.89 -24.54
CA LYS A 24 -21.85 22.82 -25.53
C LYS A 24 -20.38 22.52 -25.85
N VAL A 25 -19.55 23.54 -25.98
CA VAL A 25 -18.11 23.39 -26.21
C VAL A 25 -17.44 22.74 -24.99
N ALA A 26 -17.78 23.18 -23.77
CA ALA A 26 -17.26 22.56 -22.54
C ALA A 26 -17.64 21.09 -22.42
N HIS A 27 -18.90 20.73 -22.67
CA HIS A 27 -19.35 19.34 -22.67
C HIS A 27 -18.63 18.50 -23.74
N HIS A 28 -18.36 19.07 -24.91
CA HIS A 28 -17.60 18.40 -25.97
C HIS A 28 -16.14 18.13 -25.57
N PHE A 29 -15.50 19.09 -24.90
CA PHE A 29 -14.15 18.90 -24.35
C PHE A 29 -14.12 17.85 -23.25
N GLU A 30 -15.11 17.83 -22.35
CA GLU A 30 -15.21 16.81 -21.30
C GLU A 30 -15.37 15.40 -21.89
N LEU A 31 -16.23 15.26 -22.92
CA LEU A 31 -16.39 13.99 -23.62
C LEU A 31 -15.09 13.54 -24.32
N LYS A 32 -14.40 14.46 -24.99
CA LYS A 32 -13.09 14.17 -25.62
C LYS A 32 -12.04 13.76 -24.58
N LYS A 33 -12.00 14.43 -23.44
CA LYS A 33 -11.10 14.09 -22.32
C LYS A 33 -11.39 12.69 -21.80
N ASN A 34 -12.65 12.36 -21.54
CA ASN A 34 -13.05 11.04 -21.05
C ASN A 34 -12.73 9.92 -22.05
N ASN A 35 -12.95 10.16 -23.35
CA ASN A 35 -12.58 9.21 -24.40
C ASN A 35 -11.06 9.00 -24.48
N ALA A 36 -10.28 10.09 -24.44
CA ALA A 36 -8.82 10.00 -24.46
C ALA A 36 -8.27 9.25 -23.23
N GLN A 37 -8.89 9.44 -22.06
CA GLN A 37 -8.52 8.72 -20.84
C GLN A 37 -8.85 7.22 -20.95
N ALA A 38 -9.99 6.85 -21.53
CA ALA A 38 -10.33 5.45 -21.79
C ALA A 38 -9.36 4.79 -22.78
N GLU A 39 -8.99 5.50 -23.86
CA GLU A 39 -7.98 5.02 -24.82
C GLU A 39 -6.61 4.84 -24.17
N ALA A 40 -6.20 5.77 -23.29
CA ALA A 40 -4.94 5.66 -22.55
C ALA A 40 -4.93 4.44 -21.60
N GLN A 41 -6.03 4.18 -20.90
CA GLN A 41 -6.18 2.98 -20.06
C GLN A 41 -6.13 1.69 -20.88
N GLU A 42 -6.77 1.65 -22.05
CA GLU A 42 -6.72 0.50 -22.95
C GLU A 42 -5.28 0.25 -23.45
N LEU A 43 -4.54 1.30 -23.81
CA LEU A 43 -3.15 1.19 -24.22
C LEU A 43 -2.23 0.72 -23.08
N GLN A 44 -2.45 1.20 -21.84
CA GLN A 44 -1.71 0.72 -20.67
C GLN A 44 -1.97 -0.77 -20.41
N GLN A 45 -3.22 -1.21 -20.58
CA GLN A 45 -3.57 -2.62 -20.43
C GLN A 45 -2.91 -3.48 -21.52
N LYS A 46 -2.93 -3.02 -22.78
CA LYS A 46 -2.22 -3.67 -23.89
C LYS A 46 -0.71 -3.76 -23.66
N LEU A 47 -0.08 -2.70 -23.15
CA LEU A 47 1.34 -2.72 -22.81
C LEU A 47 1.63 -3.73 -21.71
N THR A 48 0.79 -3.76 -20.67
CA THR A 48 0.92 -4.73 -19.57
C THR A 48 0.81 -6.16 -20.08
N ASP A 49 -0.14 -6.42 -20.98
CA ASP A 49 -0.30 -7.74 -21.60
C ASP A 49 0.93 -8.11 -22.43
N ILE A 50 1.46 -7.22 -23.28
CA ILE A 50 2.68 -7.50 -24.07
C ILE A 50 3.88 -7.76 -23.16
N THR A 51 4.10 -6.96 -22.12
CA THR A 51 5.22 -7.16 -21.20
C THR A 51 5.15 -8.47 -20.41
N ASN A 52 3.97 -9.08 -20.30
CA ASN A 52 3.80 -10.38 -19.64
C ASN A 52 4.05 -11.58 -20.57
N TRP A 53 4.21 -11.39 -21.88
CA TRP A 53 4.40 -12.48 -22.85
C TRP A 53 5.87 -12.78 -23.18
N ASP A 54 6.81 -11.89 -22.88
CA ASP A 54 8.21 -12.05 -23.29
C ASP A 54 9.12 -12.78 -22.27
N GLU A 55 8.60 -13.26 -21.13
CA GLU A 55 9.43 -13.98 -20.13
C GLU A 55 9.34 -15.51 -20.17
N ASP A 56 8.40 -16.12 -20.91
CA ASP A 56 8.33 -17.59 -21.04
C ASP A 56 8.82 -18.05 -22.43
N GLY A 57 10.12 -17.90 -22.65
CA GLY A 57 10.85 -18.60 -23.69
C GLY A 57 10.99 -20.09 -23.36
N SER A 58 9.93 -20.87 -23.55
CA SER A 58 10.05 -22.32 -23.70
C SER A 58 9.14 -22.82 -24.82
N ASP A 59 9.76 -23.33 -25.86
CA ASP A 59 9.14 -24.04 -26.97
C ASP A 59 8.16 -25.12 -26.46
N THR A 60 6.86 -24.97 -26.74
CA THR A 60 5.98 -26.11 -27.02
C THR A 60 4.63 -25.66 -27.60
N GLU A 61 4.41 -26.09 -28.85
CA GLU A 61 3.13 -26.42 -29.51
C GLU A 61 1.91 -25.48 -29.35
N SER A 62 1.60 -24.79 -30.44
CA SER A 62 0.43 -23.95 -30.64
C SER A 62 -0.91 -24.73 -30.55
N PRO A 63 -1.95 -24.20 -29.88
CA PRO A 63 -3.32 -24.67 -30.04
C PRO A 63 -4.08 -23.90 -31.14
N PRO A 64 -5.15 -24.47 -31.72
CA PRO A 64 -5.72 -24.02 -32.98
C PRO A 64 -6.62 -22.78 -32.83
N LEU A 65 -6.51 -21.89 -33.83
CA LEU A 65 -7.38 -20.74 -34.05
C LEU A 65 -8.86 -21.14 -34.07
N LYS A 66 -9.65 -20.59 -33.15
CA LYS A 66 -11.12 -20.57 -33.25
C LYS A 66 -11.56 -19.44 -34.18
N GLN A 67 -12.16 -19.86 -35.29
CA GLN A 67 -12.86 -19.00 -36.26
C GLN A 67 -14.01 -18.26 -35.57
N ASN A 68 -14.03 -16.93 -35.73
CA ASN A 68 -15.19 -16.10 -35.43
C ASN A 68 -16.25 -16.32 -36.52
N ILE A 69 -17.39 -16.90 -36.12
CA ILE A 69 -18.59 -16.99 -36.93
C ILE A 69 -19.32 -15.65 -36.85
N THR A 70 -19.31 -14.92 -37.97
CA THR A 70 -20.18 -13.79 -38.27
C THR A 70 -21.61 -14.31 -38.45
N ASN A 71 -22.57 -13.82 -37.66
CA ASN A 71 -24.00 -14.04 -37.92
C ASN A 71 -24.68 -12.73 -38.30
N GLN A 72 -25.38 -12.84 -39.43
CA GLN A 72 -26.18 -11.85 -40.14
C GLN A 72 -27.47 -11.48 -39.40
N GLU A 73 -27.97 -10.30 -39.79
CA GLU A 73 -29.27 -9.71 -39.50
C GLU A 73 -30.42 -10.51 -40.14
N GLU A 74 -31.48 -10.85 -39.37
CA GLU A 74 -32.90 -10.93 -39.77
C GLU A 74 -33.71 -10.82 -38.44
N ASP A 75 -34.41 -9.71 -38.18
CA ASP A 75 -35.82 -9.43 -38.46
C ASP A 75 -36.84 -10.35 -37.74
N GLY A 76 -37.77 -9.73 -37.00
CA GLY A 76 -39.07 -10.32 -36.68
C GLY A 76 -39.34 -10.87 -35.27
N SER A 77 -40.08 -10.05 -34.52
CA SER A 77 -41.16 -10.41 -33.58
C SER A 77 -40.86 -10.58 -32.08
N ASP A 78 -41.67 -9.82 -31.32
CA ASP A 78 -41.80 -9.78 -29.87
C ASP A 78 -42.24 -11.13 -29.30
N THR A 79 -41.50 -11.63 -28.31
CA THR A 79 -42.08 -12.27 -27.11
C THR A 79 -41.02 -12.42 -26.01
N GLU A 80 -41.32 -11.83 -24.85
CA GLU A 80 -40.54 -11.91 -23.63
C GLU A 80 -40.35 -13.37 -23.16
N SER A 81 -39.09 -13.77 -22.96
CA SER A 81 -38.72 -14.83 -22.03
C SER A 81 -37.28 -14.60 -21.57
N PRO A 82 -36.99 -14.67 -20.25
CA PRO A 82 -35.64 -14.46 -19.73
C PRO A 82 -34.70 -15.59 -20.18
N PRO A 83 -33.44 -15.28 -20.52
CA PRO A 83 -32.50 -16.27 -21.04
C PRO A 83 -32.15 -17.31 -19.97
N PRO A 84 -31.98 -18.59 -20.35
CA PRO A 84 -31.60 -19.64 -19.41
C PRO A 84 -30.19 -19.36 -18.86
N LYS A 85 -30.09 -19.35 -17.53
CA LYS A 85 -28.83 -19.26 -16.80
C LYS A 85 -27.91 -20.37 -17.30
N ARG A 86 -26.82 -19.99 -17.98
CA ARG A 86 -25.73 -20.89 -18.36
C ARG A 86 -25.16 -21.52 -17.09
N SER A 87 -25.56 -22.76 -16.82
CA SER A 87 -24.93 -23.60 -15.82
C SER A 87 -23.48 -23.82 -16.25
N ARG A 88 -22.56 -23.21 -15.49
CA ARG A 88 -21.12 -23.39 -15.65
C ARG A 88 -20.81 -24.77 -15.07
N THR A 89 -20.71 -25.77 -15.94
CA THR A 89 -20.28 -27.12 -15.59
C THR A 89 -18.84 -27.04 -15.11
N ASN A 90 -18.67 -26.98 -13.79
CA ASN A 90 -17.40 -27.21 -13.12
C ASN A 90 -17.09 -28.69 -13.26
N ASN A 91 -16.19 -29.03 -14.19
CA ASN A 91 -15.50 -30.32 -14.17
C ASN A 91 -14.58 -30.32 -12.94
N GLU A 92 -15.04 -30.98 -11.88
CA GLU A 92 -14.30 -31.21 -10.65
C GLU A 92 -13.23 -32.29 -10.87
N GLU A 93 -11.99 -31.87 -11.11
CA GLU A 93 -10.82 -32.70 -10.81
C GLU A 93 -10.60 -32.68 -9.28
N SER A 94 -11.17 -33.67 -8.59
CA SER A 94 -11.15 -33.79 -7.11
C SER A 94 -9.78 -34.25 -6.53
N GLY A 95 -8.67 -33.90 -7.17
CA GLY A 95 -7.35 -34.45 -6.86
C GLY A 95 -6.38 -33.54 -6.08
N ASN A 96 -6.67 -32.25 -5.90
CA ASN A 96 -5.66 -31.27 -5.47
C ASN A 96 -5.99 -30.45 -4.20
N TYR A 97 -6.64 -31.08 -3.21
CA TYR A 97 -6.98 -30.41 -1.95
C TYR A 97 -5.76 -29.89 -1.16
N LYS A 98 -4.60 -30.56 -1.28
CA LYS A 98 -3.37 -30.13 -0.61
C LYS A 98 -2.80 -28.85 -1.25
N GLY A 99 -2.78 -28.76 -2.58
CA GLY A 99 -2.26 -27.59 -3.29
C GLY A 99 -3.09 -26.33 -3.07
N GLU A 100 -4.41 -26.45 -2.91
CA GLU A 100 -5.28 -25.29 -2.65
C GLU A 100 -5.04 -24.67 -1.27
N THR A 101 -4.75 -25.52 -0.26
CA THR A 101 -4.44 -25.07 1.09
C THR A 101 -3.10 -24.35 1.14
N GLU A 102 -2.05 -24.92 0.54
CA GLU A 102 -0.71 -24.30 0.47
C GLU A 102 -0.76 -22.96 -0.30
N LYS A 103 -1.47 -22.92 -1.43
CA LYS A 103 -1.65 -21.68 -2.21
C LYS A 103 -2.34 -20.58 -1.40
N THR A 104 -3.38 -20.92 -0.64
CA THR A 104 -4.08 -19.96 0.23
C THR A 104 -3.16 -19.44 1.33
N GLN A 105 -2.30 -20.29 1.90
CA GLN A 105 -1.29 -19.89 2.88
C GLN A 105 -0.27 -18.91 2.26
N VAL A 106 0.25 -19.19 1.07
CA VAL A 106 1.19 -18.29 0.37
C VAL A 106 0.54 -16.93 0.07
N ILE A 107 -0.72 -16.92 -0.38
CA ILE A 107 -1.46 -15.68 -0.63
C ILE A 107 -1.59 -14.87 0.66
N ASN A 108 -2.04 -15.52 1.74
CA ASN A 108 -2.21 -14.86 3.04
C ASN A 108 -0.89 -14.36 3.60
N ALA A 109 0.21 -15.10 3.43
CA ALA A 109 1.54 -14.68 3.85
C ALA A 109 2.00 -13.41 3.12
N GLY A 110 1.78 -13.30 1.81
CA GLY A 110 2.12 -12.08 1.07
C GLY A 110 1.24 -10.88 1.47
N HIS A 111 -0.03 -11.08 1.83
CA HIS A 111 -0.86 -10.00 2.39
C HIS A 111 -0.32 -9.55 3.76
N GLN A 112 -0.04 -10.51 4.65
CA GLN A 112 0.50 -10.24 5.98
C GLN A 112 1.86 -9.54 5.90
N PHE A 113 2.70 -9.92 4.93
CA PHE A 113 4.00 -9.31 4.70
C PHE A 113 3.89 -7.81 4.42
N VAL A 114 2.96 -7.40 3.56
CA VAL A 114 2.73 -5.97 3.24
C VAL A 114 2.21 -5.19 4.45
N ILE A 115 1.36 -5.81 5.26
CA ILE A 115 0.75 -5.15 6.42
C ILE A 115 1.77 -4.93 7.55
N LEU A 116 2.68 -5.88 7.76
CA LEU A 116 3.53 -5.91 8.95
C LEU A 116 5.01 -5.63 8.70
N TYR A 117 5.55 -5.93 7.52
CA TYR A 117 7.00 -5.99 7.34
C TYR A 117 7.48 -5.00 6.29
N SER A 118 7.03 -5.12 5.04
CA SER A 118 7.49 -4.21 3.98
C SER A 118 6.48 -4.02 2.85
N LEU A 119 6.40 -2.78 2.37
CA LEU A 119 5.61 -2.40 1.21
C LEU A 119 6.24 -2.91 -0.11
N TRP A 120 7.57 -3.06 -0.13
CA TRP A 120 8.34 -3.47 -1.32
C TRP A 120 9.30 -4.62 -1.03
N LEU A 121 9.59 -5.41 -2.07
CA LEU A 121 10.70 -6.36 -2.07
C LEU A 121 11.95 -5.63 -2.57
N TRP A 122 13.04 -5.69 -1.81
CA TRP A 122 14.24 -4.89 -2.07
C TRP A 122 14.84 -5.13 -3.46
N LEU A 123 14.87 -6.39 -3.92
CA LEU A 123 15.30 -6.76 -5.27
C LEU A 123 14.13 -7.18 -6.16
N GLY A 124 12.90 -6.81 -5.81
CA GLY A 124 11.70 -7.28 -6.49
C GLY A 124 11.62 -8.82 -6.50
N ALA A 125 11.46 -9.40 -7.68
CA ALA A 125 11.48 -10.86 -7.86
C ALA A 125 12.87 -11.49 -7.61
N GLY A 126 13.94 -10.69 -7.67
CA GLY A 126 15.31 -11.11 -7.39
C GLY A 126 15.54 -11.51 -5.93
N THR A 127 14.71 -11.02 -4.99
CA THR A 127 14.83 -11.33 -3.55
C THR A 127 14.85 -12.84 -3.31
N PHE A 128 14.01 -13.61 -4.02
CA PHE A 128 13.91 -15.07 -3.86
C PHE A 128 15.05 -15.86 -4.50
N LYS A 129 15.93 -15.21 -5.27
CA LYS A 129 17.12 -15.83 -5.88
C LYS A 129 18.33 -15.77 -4.96
N VAL A 130 18.29 -14.95 -3.92
CA VAL A 130 19.36 -14.85 -2.92
C VAL A 130 19.31 -16.05 -1.99
N GLU A 131 20.46 -16.67 -1.73
CA GLU A 131 20.58 -17.80 -0.81
C GLU A 131 20.34 -17.31 0.61
N TYR A 132 19.39 -17.94 1.33
CA TYR A 132 19.07 -17.57 2.70
C TYR A 132 20.17 -18.02 3.67
N ASP A 133 20.76 -17.08 4.40
CA ASP A 133 21.72 -17.36 5.47
C ASP A 133 21.01 -17.39 6.84
N PRO A 134 20.85 -18.57 7.47
CA PRO A 134 20.24 -18.68 8.79
C PRO A 134 21.07 -18.04 9.91
N ASN A 135 22.34 -17.71 9.65
CA ASN A 135 23.24 -17.06 10.61
C ASN A 135 23.40 -15.56 10.36
N SER A 136 22.60 -14.99 9.44
CA SER A 136 22.60 -13.55 9.21
C SER A 136 22.30 -12.83 10.53
N ASN A 137 23.13 -11.84 10.85
CA ASN A 137 23.00 -11.09 12.09
C ASN A 137 21.93 -10.00 11.92
N GLU A 138 20.85 -10.10 12.69
CA GLU A 138 19.78 -9.09 12.72
C GLU A 138 20.31 -7.69 13.07
N ALA A 139 21.35 -7.57 13.90
CA ALA A 139 21.96 -6.28 14.24
C ALA A 139 22.63 -5.59 13.05
N LYS A 140 22.93 -6.36 11.98
CA LYS A 140 23.57 -5.86 10.77
C LYS A 140 22.59 -5.65 9.62
N HIS A 141 21.28 -5.79 9.87
CA HIS A 141 20.23 -5.78 8.85
C HIS A 141 20.39 -4.60 7.87
N PHE A 142 20.75 -3.40 8.35
CA PHE A 142 20.82 -2.20 7.51
C PHE A 142 22.22 -1.78 7.04
N GLU A 143 23.28 -2.52 7.41
CA GLU A 143 24.68 -2.16 7.08
C GLU A 143 24.95 -2.11 5.56
N ASN A 144 24.33 -3.02 4.78
CA ASN A 144 24.49 -3.11 3.34
C ASN A 144 23.26 -3.73 2.65
N GLU A 145 23.26 -3.77 1.31
CA GLU A 145 22.13 -4.31 0.54
C GLU A 145 21.92 -5.81 0.79
N ASP A 146 22.99 -6.60 0.90
CA ASP A 146 22.90 -8.04 1.13
C ASP A 146 22.24 -8.34 2.49
N SER A 147 22.65 -7.62 3.54
CA SER A 147 22.05 -7.77 4.87
C SER A 147 20.58 -7.36 4.90
N ARG A 148 20.18 -6.35 4.12
CA ARG A 148 18.77 -5.93 3.99
C ARG A 148 17.93 -7.03 3.34
N VAL A 149 18.46 -7.65 2.28
CA VAL A 149 17.79 -8.77 1.61
C VAL A 149 17.68 -9.99 2.54
N GLN A 150 18.73 -10.30 3.31
CA GLN A 150 18.68 -11.41 4.28
C GLN A 150 17.64 -11.16 5.38
N GLY A 151 17.57 -9.94 5.90
CA GLY A 151 16.55 -9.54 6.86
C GLY A 151 15.13 -9.70 6.30
N GLN A 152 14.91 -9.26 5.06
CA GLN A 152 13.64 -9.46 4.36
C GLN A 152 13.31 -10.95 4.14
N LEU A 153 14.29 -11.79 3.79
CA LEU A 153 14.10 -13.24 3.65
C LEU A 153 13.70 -13.90 4.98
N GLN A 154 14.25 -13.42 6.10
CA GLN A 154 13.87 -13.89 7.44
C GLN A 154 12.41 -13.55 7.77
N GLU A 155 11.96 -12.34 7.46
CA GLU A 155 10.56 -11.92 7.64
C GLU A 155 9.61 -12.72 6.73
N ILE A 156 9.99 -12.95 5.47
CA ILE A 156 9.24 -13.81 4.54
C ILE A 156 9.13 -15.23 5.08
N LYS A 157 10.21 -15.79 5.63
CA LYS A 157 10.21 -17.11 6.28
C LYS A 157 9.28 -17.14 7.50
N GLN A 158 9.21 -16.05 8.26
CA GLN A 158 8.32 -15.94 9.42
C GLN A 158 6.85 -16.02 8.99
N VAL A 159 6.44 -15.32 7.93
CA VAL A 159 5.03 -15.33 7.47
C VAL A 159 4.65 -16.57 6.66
N LEU A 160 5.57 -17.14 5.88
CA LEU A 160 5.30 -18.38 5.10
C LEU A 160 5.40 -19.65 5.94
N GLY A 161 6.17 -19.60 7.03
CA GLY A 161 6.57 -20.76 7.79
C GLY A 161 7.68 -21.57 7.09
N PRO A 162 8.43 -22.39 7.86
CA PRO A 162 9.63 -23.07 7.38
C PRO A 162 9.36 -24.08 6.26
N HIS A 163 8.16 -24.66 6.20
CA HIS A 163 7.82 -25.68 5.21
C HIS A 163 7.64 -25.10 3.79
N LEU A 164 6.94 -23.97 3.66
CA LEU A 164 6.74 -23.32 2.36
C LEU A 164 7.97 -22.53 1.95
N PHE A 165 8.66 -21.92 2.93
CA PHE A 165 9.88 -21.18 2.67
C PHE A 165 10.99 -22.07 2.11
N SER A 166 11.19 -23.29 2.61
CA SER A 166 12.23 -24.19 2.06
C SER A 166 11.98 -24.62 0.61
N LYS A 167 10.74 -24.51 0.13
CA LYS A 167 10.35 -24.78 -1.25
C LYS A 167 10.44 -23.56 -2.17
N ILE A 168 10.60 -22.34 -1.64
CA ILE A 168 10.44 -21.11 -2.41
C ILE A 168 11.46 -20.98 -3.56
N SER A 169 12.67 -21.49 -3.37
CA SER A 169 13.73 -21.50 -4.38
C SER A 169 13.55 -22.60 -5.43
N SER A 170 12.92 -23.72 -5.07
CA SER A 170 12.67 -24.84 -5.99
C SER A 170 11.34 -24.74 -6.74
N GLU A 171 10.35 -24.04 -6.18
CA GLU A 171 8.99 -23.98 -6.68
C GLU A 171 8.61 -22.52 -7.03
N ALA A 172 8.90 -22.12 -8.28
CA ALA A 172 8.69 -20.75 -8.76
C ALA A 172 7.27 -20.20 -8.56
N TRP A 173 6.25 -21.08 -8.50
CA TRP A 173 4.87 -20.67 -8.26
C TRP A 173 4.68 -20.04 -6.88
N ILE A 174 5.47 -20.41 -5.87
CA ILE A 174 5.38 -19.86 -4.50
C ILE A 174 5.80 -18.39 -4.53
N ALA A 175 6.99 -18.09 -5.06
CA ALA A 175 7.50 -16.72 -5.20
C ALA A 175 6.54 -15.84 -6.05
N LYS A 176 6.03 -16.39 -7.16
CA LYS A 176 5.05 -15.70 -8.03
C LYS A 176 3.73 -15.41 -7.31
N ALA A 177 3.19 -16.39 -6.59
CA ALA A 177 1.94 -16.22 -5.84
C ALA A 177 2.09 -15.23 -4.68
N PHE A 178 3.20 -15.30 -3.95
CA PHE A 178 3.52 -14.37 -2.86
C PHE A 178 3.66 -12.93 -3.37
N THR A 179 4.46 -12.72 -4.43
CA THR A 179 4.63 -11.38 -5.03
C THR A 179 3.32 -10.84 -5.57
N LYS A 180 2.49 -11.69 -6.19
CA LYS A 180 1.17 -11.29 -6.69
C LYS A 180 0.24 -10.89 -5.55
N SER A 181 0.23 -11.64 -4.44
CA SER A 181 -0.62 -11.31 -3.30
C SER A 181 -0.14 -10.06 -2.58
N MET A 182 1.17 -9.83 -2.46
CA MET A 182 1.73 -8.55 -1.99
C MET A 182 1.21 -7.38 -2.83
N LYS A 183 1.38 -7.44 -4.16
CA LYS A 183 0.90 -6.38 -5.08
C LYS A 183 -0.61 -6.15 -4.94
N SER A 184 -1.39 -7.23 -4.81
CA SER A 184 -2.83 -7.13 -4.60
C SER A 184 -3.18 -6.44 -3.28
N GLN A 185 -2.53 -6.82 -2.18
CA GLN A 185 -2.75 -6.21 -0.87
C GLN A 185 -2.37 -4.73 -0.88
N HIS A 186 -1.21 -4.41 -1.46
CA HIS A 186 -0.72 -3.06 -1.63
C HIS A 186 -1.72 -2.17 -2.37
N SER A 187 -2.20 -2.60 -3.55
CA SER A 187 -3.19 -1.85 -4.33
C SER A 187 -4.53 -1.70 -3.60
N ASN A 188 -4.98 -2.73 -2.89
CA ASN A 188 -6.21 -2.68 -2.11
C ASN A 188 -6.10 -1.66 -0.96
N THR A 189 -5.01 -1.70 -0.21
CA THR A 189 -4.72 -0.75 0.88
C THR A 189 -4.65 0.68 0.34
N ALA A 190 -3.94 0.90 -0.76
CA ALA A 190 -3.83 2.20 -1.41
C ALA A 190 -5.21 2.76 -1.81
N THR A 191 -6.00 1.96 -2.51
CA THR A 191 -7.36 2.34 -2.95
C THR A 191 -8.27 2.65 -1.77
N GLN A 192 -8.24 1.80 -0.74
CA GLN A 192 -9.04 1.98 0.47
C GLN A 192 -8.68 3.27 1.21
N LEU A 193 -7.38 3.58 1.35
CA LEU A 193 -6.93 4.81 1.97
C LEU A 193 -7.33 6.04 1.17
N GLN A 194 -7.22 6.03 -0.16
CA GLN A 194 -7.70 7.14 -1.00
C GLN A 194 -9.20 7.40 -0.79
N HIS A 195 -10.02 6.35 -0.78
CA HIS A 195 -11.47 6.50 -0.57
C HIS A 195 -11.86 7.03 0.81
N HIS A 196 -11.02 6.81 1.83
CA HIS A 196 -11.31 7.20 3.20
C HIS A 196 -10.41 8.33 3.72
N CYS A 197 -9.55 8.88 2.86
CA CYS A 197 -8.52 9.85 3.19
C CYS A 197 -9.14 11.05 3.93
N ALA A 198 -10.11 11.73 3.32
CA ALA A 198 -10.76 12.90 3.93
C ALA A 198 -11.24 12.63 5.37
N THR A 199 -11.87 11.47 5.60
CA THR A 199 -12.35 11.07 6.93
C THR A 199 -11.21 10.76 7.90
N LEU A 200 -10.20 9.99 7.48
CA LEU A 200 -9.09 9.57 8.34
C LEU A 200 -8.18 10.73 8.74
N PHE A 201 -8.01 11.71 7.86
CA PHE A 201 -7.18 12.90 8.11
C PHE A 201 -7.96 14.09 8.67
N GLY A 202 -9.29 13.97 8.81
CA GLY A 202 -10.14 15.08 9.28
C GLY A 202 -10.16 16.29 8.33
N VAL A 203 -9.89 16.07 7.05
CA VAL A 203 -9.88 17.09 6.00
C VAL A 203 -11.15 17.02 5.16
N SER A 204 -11.57 18.12 4.54
CA SER A 204 -12.74 18.09 3.67
C SER A 204 -12.41 17.44 2.32
N ASP A 205 -13.40 16.81 1.67
CA ASP A 205 -13.22 16.29 0.31
C ASP A 205 -12.80 17.40 -0.68
N THR A 206 -13.19 18.65 -0.42
CA THR A 206 -12.77 19.82 -1.21
C THR A 206 -11.30 20.16 -1.04
N ASP A 207 -10.73 19.99 0.16
CA ASP A 207 -9.28 20.17 0.38
C ASP A 207 -8.49 19.09 -0.37
N MET A 208 -9.07 17.90 -0.49
CA MET A 208 -8.54 16.78 -1.28
C MET A 208 -8.62 16.98 -2.80
N LEU A 209 -9.18 18.08 -3.32
CA LEU A 209 -9.15 18.37 -4.76
C LEU A 209 -7.91 19.16 -5.19
N HIS A 210 -7.17 19.74 -4.25
CA HIS A 210 -6.07 20.65 -4.55
C HIS A 210 -4.76 20.17 -3.91
N ALA A 211 -3.84 19.66 -4.73
CA ALA A 211 -2.52 19.15 -4.31
C ALA A 211 -1.76 20.06 -3.32
N ASN A 212 -1.79 21.39 -3.53
CA ASN A 212 -1.11 22.31 -2.63
C ASN A 212 -1.77 22.40 -1.25
N ILE A 213 -3.11 22.37 -1.19
CA ILE A 213 -3.88 22.40 0.06
C ILE A 213 -3.69 21.08 0.81
N GLN A 214 -3.74 19.94 0.09
CA GLN A 214 -3.42 18.63 0.66
C GLN A 214 -2.05 18.60 1.31
N LYS A 215 -1.01 19.08 0.60
CA LYS A 215 0.36 19.10 1.10
C LYS A 215 0.53 19.99 2.33
N GLU A 216 -0.08 21.17 2.33
CA GLU A 216 -0.04 22.09 3.48
C GLU A 216 -0.75 21.47 4.69
N LYS A 217 -1.95 20.92 4.49
CA LYS A 217 -2.71 20.22 5.54
C LYS A 217 -1.97 19.01 6.07
N PHE A 218 -1.31 18.22 5.21
CA PHE A 218 -0.46 17.11 5.63
C PHE A 218 0.65 17.57 6.56
N ARG A 219 1.38 18.61 6.15
CA ARG A 219 2.48 19.17 6.94
C ARG A 219 2.01 19.59 8.33
N GLU A 220 0.87 20.28 8.40
CA GLU A 220 0.24 20.71 9.65
C GLU A 220 -0.21 19.53 10.52
N HIS A 221 -0.87 18.53 9.93
CA HIS A 221 -1.55 17.47 10.67
C HIS A 221 -0.61 16.36 11.13
N ILE A 222 0.37 15.99 10.30
CA ILE A 222 1.34 14.95 10.62
C ILE A 222 2.45 15.48 11.54
N GLY A 223 2.64 16.81 11.56
CA GLY A 223 3.74 17.43 12.29
C GLY A 223 5.06 17.30 11.54
N TRP A 224 5.02 17.09 10.22
CA TRP A 224 6.21 17.02 9.38
C TRP A 224 6.83 18.42 9.26
N VAL A 225 7.76 18.76 10.14
CA VAL A 225 8.55 19.98 10.05
C VAL A 225 9.88 19.62 9.43
N ASP A 226 10.11 20.08 8.19
CA ASP A 226 11.44 20.12 7.60
C ASP A 226 12.24 21.23 8.31
N ASP A 227 12.81 20.88 9.47
CA ASP A 227 13.63 21.76 10.30
C ASP A 227 15.11 21.67 9.94
N GLY A 228 15.49 20.80 8.99
CA GLY A 228 16.88 20.52 8.63
C GLY A 228 17.69 19.83 9.74
N HIS A 229 17.07 19.49 10.87
CA HIS A 229 17.74 18.95 12.07
C HIS A 229 17.28 17.54 12.45
N GLY A 230 16.30 16.93 11.76
CA GLY A 230 15.95 15.52 11.92
C GLY A 230 15.21 15.15 13.22
N SER A 231 15.21 16.03 14.22
CA SER A 231 14.56 15.82 15.54
C SER A 231 13.03 15.67 15.50
N GLY A 232 12.39 16.01 14.37
CA GLY A 232 10.94 15.88 14.18
C GLY A 232 10.43 14.47 13.89
N LEU A 233 11.31 13.49 13.62
CA LEU A 233 10.88 12.18 13.12
C LEU A 233 10.13 11.35 14.16
N TYR A 234 10.57 11.35 15.42
CA TYR A 234 9.95 10.48 16.42
C TYR A 234 8.57 10.94 16.91
N SER A 235 8.37 12.25 17.02
CA SER A 235 7.03 12.80 17.28
C SER A 235 6.05 12.45 16.16
N THR A 236 6.57 12.23 14.94
CA THR A 236 5.77 11.80 13.80
C THR A 236 5.20 10.40 14.04
N PHE A 237 5.98 9.45 14.58
CA PHE A 237 5.50 8.09 14.84
C PHE A 237 4.39 8.01 15.90
N LEU A 238 4.30 8.99 16.81
CA LEU A 238 3.23 9.07 17.81
C LEU A 238 2.00 9.84 17.32
N ASN A 239 1.97 10.24 16.05
CA ASN A 239 0.83 10.95 15.52
C ASN A 239 -0.40 10.02 15.46
N PRO A 240 -1.54 10.37 16.09
CA PRO A 240 -2.75 9.54 16.11
C PRO A 240 -3.25 9.16 14.70
N ILE A 241 -3.03 10.02 13.70
CA ILE A 241 -3.43 9.76 12.32
C ILE A 241 -2.79 8.47 11.78
N LEU A 242 -1.54 8.21 12.12
CA LEU A 242 -0.84 6.99 11.67
C LEU A 242 -1.46 5.74 12.27
N ILE A 243 -1.88 5.82 13.53
CA ILE A 243 -2.58 4.74 14.24
C ILE A 243 -3.95 4.49 13.59
N TRP A 244 -4.66 5.55 13.20
CA TRP A 244 -5.94 5.42 12.48
C TRP A 244 -5.78 4.82 11.10
N VAL A 245 -4.71 5.17 10.38
CA VAL A 245 -4.36 4.54 9.10
C VAL A 245 -4.09 3.05 9.30
N PHE A 246 -3.31 2.67 10.31
CA PHE A 246 -3.07 1.26 10.60
C PHE A 246 -4.36 0.51 10.97
N LEU A 247 -5.20 1.07 11.84
CA LEU A 247 -6.51 0.51 12.18
C LEU A 247 -7.41 0.38 10.94
N ALA A 248 -7.37 1.34 10.02
CA ALA A 248 -8.13 1.25 8.78
C ALA A 248 -7.66 0.08 7.91
N ILE A 249 -6.36 -0.22 7.90
CA ILE A 249 -5.77 -1.34 7.18
C ILE A 249 -6.15 -2.68 7.82
N ILE A 250 -6.00 -2.80 9.14
CA ILE A 250 -6.13 -4.10 9.81
C ILE A 250 -7.56 -4.44 10.20
N TRP A 251 -8.38 -3.46 10.59
CA TRP A 251 -9.75 -3.64 11.09
C TRP A 251 -10.82 -3.01 10.20
N GLY A 252 -10.42 -2.09 9.32
CA GLY A 252 -11.30 -1.42 8.37
C GLY A 252 -11.60 0.03 8.74
N PRO A 253 -12.00 0.86 7.76
CA PRO A 253 -12.13 2.31 7.88
C PRO A 253 -13.24 2.73 8.83
N THR A 254 -14.31 1.95 8.94
CA THR A 254 -15.40 2.21 9.90
C THR A 254 -14.88 2.14 11.33
N THR A 255 -14.09 1.12 11.66
CA THR A 255 -13.54 0.95 13.00
C THR A 255 -12.50 2.02 13.32
N ALA A 256 -11.65 2.38 12.36
CA ALA A 256 -10.76 3.53 12.51
C ALA A 256 -11.53 4.82 12.81
N LYS A 257 -12.61 5.10 12.07
CA LYS A 257 -13.48 6.25 12.32
C LYS A 257 -14.14 6.22 13.70
N GLU A 258 -14.60 5.07 14.17
CA GLU A 258 -15.15 4.94 15.53
C GLU A 258 -14.06 5.22 16.58
N ALA A 259 -12.86 4.68 16.39
CA ALA A 259 -11.73 4.89 17.29
C ALA A 259 -11.30 6.36 17.38
N MET A 260 -11.31 7.08 16.26
CA MET A 260 -11.10 8.54 16.22
C MET A 260 -12.09 9.32 17.10
N ASN A 261 -13.31 8.79 17.28
CA ASN A 261 -14.34 9.36 18.14
C ASN A 261 -14.27 8.84 19.60
N GLY A 262 -13.20 8.15 19.97
CA GLY A 262 -13.00 7.57 21.30
C GLY A 262 -13.80 6.30 21.56
N ILE A 263 -14.35 5.66 20.51
CA ILE A 263 -15.15 4.43 20.63
C ILE A 263 -14.40 3.30 19.92
N LEU A 264 -13.77 2.41 20.68
CA LEU A 264 -13.15 1.21 20.11
C LEU A 264 -14.16 0.05 20.16
N SER A 265 -14.95 -0.11 19.10
CA SER A 265 -15.85 -1.25 18.96
C SER A 265 -15.12 -2.45 18.37
N ASN A 266 -15.49 -3.66 18.81
CA ASN A 266 -15.07 -4.87 18.12
C ASN A 266 -15.57 -4.85 16.67
N PRO A 267 -14.72 -5.21 15.69
CA PRO A 267 -15.13 -5.27 14.29
C PRO A 267 -16.24 -6.30 14.10
N LYS A 268 -17.22 -5.98 13.25
CA LYS A 268 -18.42 -6.81 13.01
C LYS A 268 -18.17 -7.96 12.03
N THR A 269 -17.08 -7.91 11.28
CA THR A 269 -16.71 -8.86 10.23
C THR A 269 -15.30 -9.36 10.47
N ASP A 270 -14.95 -10.49 9.87
CA ASP A 270 -13.58 -10.97 9.86
C ASP A 270 -12.63 -9.89 9.32
N THR A 271 -11.65 -9.53 10.15
CA THR A 271 -10.66 -8.48 9.86
C THR A 271 -9.34 -9.07 9.38
N MET A 272 -8.48 -8.23 8.78
CA MET A 272 -7.11 -8.66 8.45
C MET A 272 -6.32 -9.00 9.72
N ALA A 273 -6.56 -8.28 10.82
CA ALA A 273 -5.96 -8.62 12.11
C ALA A 273 -6.32 -10.05 12.56
N GLN A 274 -7.60 -10.41 12.52
CA GLN A 274 -8.05 -11.77 12.88
C GLN A 274 -7.55 -12.82 11.89
N LYS A 275 -7.64 -12.54 10.59
CA LYS A 275 -7.22 -13.47 9.52
C LYS A 275 -5.74 -13.80 9.59
N HIS A 276 -4.90 -12.84 9.99
CA HIS A 276 -3.45 -12.97 10.05
C HIS A 276 -2.92 -13.12 11.49
N SER A 277 -3.81 -13.26 12.47
CA SER A 277 -3.46 -13.36 13.90
C SER A 277 -2.50 -12.24 14.37
N ILE A 278 -2.77 -11.00 13.93
CA ILE A 278 -1.98 -9.83 14.29
C ILE A 278 -2.33 -9.42 15.73
N GLN A 279 -1.34 -9.40 16.60
CA GLN A 279 -1.51 -9.17 18.04
C GLN A 279 -0.66 -8.02 18.60
N HIS A 280 0.28 -7.52 17.81
CA HIS A 280 1.18 -6.44 18.20
C HIS A 280 1.60 -5.66 16.96
N THR A 281 2.08 -4.45 17.20
CA THR A 281 2.61 -3.56 16.19
C THR A 281 4.05 -3.94 15.85
N THR A 282 4.41 -3.87 14.57
CA THR A 282 5.76 -4.14 14.07
C THR A 282 6.41 -2.86 13.52
N PRO A 283 7.75 -2.79 13.42
CA PRO A 283 8.44 -1.66 12.79
C PRO A 283 7.92 -1.35 11.39
N GLY A 284 7.72 -2.39 10.57
CA GLY A 284 7.18 -2.26 9.20
C GLY A 284 5.75 -1.71 9.16
N ALA A 285 4.90 -2.04 10.14
CA ALA A 285 3.54 -1.49 10.23
C ALA A 285 3.55 0.03 10.49
N ILE A 286 4.43 0.51 11.39
CA ILE A 286 4.56 1.94 11.70
C ILE A 286 5.15 2.67 10.49
N ALA A 287 6.29 2.21 9.98
CA ALA A 287 6.95 2.80 8.79
C ALA A 287 6.01 2.83 7.58
N GLY A 288 5.28 1.73 7.35
CA GLY A 288 4.30 1.62 6.29
C GLY A 288 3.16 2.62 6.46
N SER A 289 2.67 2.81 7.69
CA SER A 289 1.60 3.78 7.97
C SER A 289 2.05 5.22 7.74
N VAL A 290 3.30 5.57 8.05
CA VAL A 290 3.88 6.90 7.73
C VAL A 290 3.88 7.13 6.22
N VAL A 291 4.43 6.17 5.47
CA VAL A 291 4.59 6.28 4.01
C VAL A 291 3.25 6.28 3.29
N LEU A 292 2.33 5.41 3.69
CA LEU A 292 0.97 5.37 3.17
C LEU A 292 0.22 6.68 3.44
N SER A 293 0.41 7.27 4.62
CA SER A 293 -0.19 8.57 4.95
C SER A 293 0.38 9.69 4.10
N ARG A 294 1.71 9.70 3.93
CA ARG A 294 2.41 10.67 3.08
C ARG A 294 1.96 10.58 1.63
N TRP A 295 1.83 9.36 1.11
CA TRP A 295 1.34 9.12 -0.23
C TRP A 295 -0.14 9.51 -0.40
N ALA A 296 -1.02 9.11 0.53
CA ALA A 296 -2.46 9.38 0.42
C ALA A 296 -2.79 10.88 0.38
N LEU A 297 -1.91 11.72 0.92
CA LEU A 297 -2.01 13.18 0.91
C LEU A 297 -1.07 13.85 -0.10
N SER A 298 -0.39 13.06 -0.92
CA SER A 298 0.40 13.54 -2.04
C SER A 298 -0.48 13.77 -3.27
N SER A 299 0.09 14.42 -4.28
CA SER A 299 -0.53 14.52 -5.60
C SER A 299 -0.25 13.33 -6.52
N ASP A 300 0.28 12.21 -6.01
CA ASP A 300 0.56 11.03 -6.80
C ASP A 300 -0.67 10.11 -6.88
N ASP A 301 -1.09 9.77 -8.10
CA ASP A 301 -2.28 8.94 -8.33
C ASP A 301 -2.11 7.49 -7.84
N PHE A 302 -0.87 6.99 -7.86
CA PHE A 302 -0.52 5.62 -7.53
C PHE A 302 0.65 5.57 -6.54
N LEU A 303 0.58 4.63 -5.60
CA LEU A 303 1.71 4.35 -4.71
C LEU A 303 2.74 3.56 -5.50
N GLN A 304 3.86 4.21 -5.81
CA GLN A 304 5.04 3.64 -6.46
C GLN A 304 6.25 3.84 -5.54
N SER A 305 7.40 3.23 -5.85
CA SER A 305 8.63 3.48 -5.09
C SER A 305 9.04 4.95 -5.15
N VAL A 306 8.88 5.58 -6.32
CA VAL A 306 9.06 7.02 -6.52
C VAL A 306 7.78 7.60 -7.12
N GLY A 307 7.21 8.62 -6.47
CA GLY A 307 6.02 9.31 -6.92
C GLY A 307 6.20 9.96 -8.30
N THR A 308 5.30 9.69 -9.23
CA THR A 308 5.40 10.20 -10.61
C THR A 308 5.25 11.72 -10.69
N ASN A 309 4.39 12.31 -9.86
CA ASN A 309 4.08 13.74 -9.87
C ASN A 309 4.94 14.50 -8.85
N THR A 310 5.17 13.93 -7.67
CA THR A 310 5.91 14.60 -6.59
C THR A 310 7.40 14.31 -6.59
N SER A 311 7.85 13.25 -7.27
CA SER A 311 9.21 12.70 -7.18
C SER A 311 9.64 12.29 -5.75
N ILE A 312 8.69 12.13 -4.82
CA ILE A 312 8.97 11.63 -3.47
C ILE A 312 9.40 10.17 -3.58
N ASN A 313 10.53 9.81 -2.96
CA ASN A 313 11.02 8.45 -2.93
C ASN A 313 10.46 7.71 -1.70
N TYR A 314 9.22 7.22 -1.83
CA TYR A 314 8.49 6.52 -0.78
C TYR A 314 9.19 5.24 -0.32
N GLU A 315 9.87 4.52 -1.22
CA GLU A 315 10.63 3.32 -0.88
C GLU A 315 11.84 3.64 0.00
N LYS A 316 12.58 4.71 -0.34
CA LYS A 316 13.69 5.19 0.47
C LYS A 316 13.21 5.68 1.84
N ASP A 317 12.14 6.51 1.87
CA ASP A 317 11.56 6.99 3.12
C ASP A 317 11.14 5.81 4.03
N PHE A 318 10.48 4.80 3.44
CA PHE A 318 10.09 3.59 4.15
C PHE A 318 11.29 2.89 4.78
N ALA A 319 12.36 2.70 4.01
CA ALA A 319 13.59 2.05 4.48
C ALA A 319 14.24 2.84 5.62
N GLU A 320 14.30 4.17 5.53
CA GLU A 320 14.84 5.04 6.59
C GLU A 320 14.01 4.95 7.87
N TYR A 321 12.67 5.02 7.80
CA TYR A 321 11.82 4.87 9.00
C TYR A 321 11.94 3.47 9.62
N LEU A 322 11.99 2.43 8.78
CA LEU A 322 12.14 1.06 9.24
C LEU A 322 13.47 0.87 9.97
N GLU A 323 14.57 1.39 9.39
CA GLU A 323 15.91 1.36 9.96
C GLU A 323 15.95 2.02 11.35
N ILE A 324 15.39 3.24 11.47
CA ILE A 324 15.32 3.96 12.75
C ILE A 324 14.58 3.15 13.83
N LEU A 325 13.43 2.57 13.48
CA LEU A 325 12.63 1.78 14.42
C LEU A 325 13.33 0.49 14.83
N VAL A 326 13.95 -0.22 13.89
CA VAL A 326 14.64 -1.48 14.18
C VAL A 326 15.92 -1.25 14.98
N ILE A 327 16.77 -0.30 14.60
CA ILE A 327 17.99 0.06 15.35
C ILE A 327 17.62 0.51 16.76
N GLY A 328 16.62 1.38 16.90
CA GLY A 328 16.19 1.86 18.22
C GLY A 328 15.64 0.74 19.11
N LEU A 329 14.98 -0.28 18.56
CA LEU A 329 14.59 -1.48 19.31
C LEU A 329 15.82 -2.31 19.74
N GLN A 330 16.80 -2.49 18.84
CA GLN A 330 18.02 -3.26 19.12
C GLN A 330 18.86 -2.60 20.23
N GLU A 331 18.99 -1.28 20.18
CA GLU A 331 19.72 -0.47 21.16
C GLU A 331 18.92 -0.21 22.44
N LYS A 332 17.67 -0.64 22.49
CA LYS A 332 16.76 -0.43 23.64
C LYS A 332 16.52 1.04 23.97
N ARG A 333 16.44 1.90 22.94
CA ARG A 333 16.09 3.31 23.09
C ARG A 333 14.69 3.44 23.70
N LYS A 334 14.56 4.15 24.82
CA LYS A 334 13.30 4.23 25.58
C LYS A 334 12.20 4.89 24.76
N SER A 335 12.57 5.91 24.00
CA SER A 335 11.75 6.58 23.00
C SER A 335 11.04 5.61 22.06
N VAL A 336 11.79 4.73 21.38
CA VAL A 336 11.24 3.77 20.42
C VAL A 336 10.34 2.76 21.11
N PHE A 337 10.76 2.20 22.26
CA PHE A 337 9.91 1.32 23.06
C PHE A 337 8.57 1.99 23.44
N ASN A 338 8.60 3.28 23.75
CA ASN A 338 7.39 4.02 24.03
C ASN A 338 6.47 4.11 22.80
N VAL A 339 7.00 4.33 21.61
CA VAL A 339 6.20 4.33 20.36
C VAL A 339 5.40 3.03 20.25
N PHE A 340 6.07 1.88 20.37
CA PHE A 340 5.39 0.57 20.30
C PHE A 340 4.36 0.39 21.42
N ARG A 341 4.66 0.87 22.64
CA ARG A 341 3.71 0.81 23.76
C ARG A 341 2.42 1.55 23.47
N GLU A 342 2.52 2.79 22.99
CA GLU A 342 1.36 3.64 22.71
C GLU A 342 0.53 3.06 21.56
N TRP A 343 1.20 2.56 20.52
CA TRP A 343 0.54 1.87 19.42
C TRP A 343 -0.20 0.62 19.89
N ASP A 344 0.46 -0.27 20.62
CA ASP A 344 -0.16 -1.50 21.12
C ASP A 344 -1.29 -1.22 22.12
N GLN A 345 -1.15 -0.22 22.98
CA GLN A 345 -2.20 0.16 23.92
C GLN A 345 -3.47 0.63 23.22
N ILE A 346 -3.33 1.34 22.09
CA ILE A 346 -4.48 1.85 21.33
C ILE A 346 -5.06 0.78 20.40
N VAL A 347 -4.20 0.06 19.67
CA VAL A 347 -4.60 -0.89 18.62
C VAL A 347 -4.95 -2.25 19.21
N PHE A 348 -4.26 -2.68 20.26
CA PHE A 348 -4.41 -4.02 20.87
C PHE A 348 -4.57 -3.90 22.41
N PRO A 349 -5.59 -3.21 22.94
CA PRO A 349 -5.71 -2.92 24.37
C PRO A 349 -5.84 -4.16 25.28
N ASN A 350 -6.13 -5.33 24.71
CA ASN A 350 -6.28 -6.59 25.42
C ASN A 350 -5.16 -7.59 25.14
N SER A 351 -4.14 -7.24 24.35
CA SER A 351 -2.97 -8.10 24.19
C SER A 351 -2.01 -7.86 25.35
N ASP A 352 -1.56 -8.93 25.99
CA ASP A 352 -0.36 -8.88 26.84
C ASP A 352 0.82 -8.53 25.92
N SER A 353 1.17 -7.25 25.77
CA SER A 353 2.24 -6.84 24.86
C SER A 353 3.55 -7.47 25.34
N ILE A 354 4.01 -8.49 24.61
CA ILE A 354 5.20 -9.29 24.95
C ILE A 354 6.48 -8.46 24.85
N LEU A 355 6.46 -7.43 24.00
CA LEU A 355 7.62 -6.57 23.74
C LEU A 355 7.99 -5.70 24.94
N ILE A 356 7.05 -5.42 25.85
CA ILE A 356 7.23 -4.45 26.91
C ILE A 356 6.80 -5.10 28.21
N GLY A 357 7.74 -5.75 28.89
CA GLY A 357 7.49 -6.41 30.17
C GLY A 357 6.64 -5.53 31.09
N CYS A 358 5.52 -6.08 31.55
CA CYS A 358 4.49 -5.39 32.32
C CYS A 358 5.04 -4.60 33.52
N ASN A 359 5.35 -3.32 33.34
CA ASN A 359 5.54 -2.38 34.44
C ASN A 359 4.39 -1.37 34.42
N GLN A 360 3.54 -1.47 35.45
CA GLN A 360 2.18 -0.93 35.56
C GLN A 360 2.07 0.58 35.83
N ASP A 361 2.93 1.43 35.26
CA ASP A 361 2.83 2.90 35.41
C ASP A 361 2.31 3.56 34.11
N THR A 362 1.06 3.26 33.75
CA THR A 362 0.40 3.65 32.47
C THR A 362 -0.28 5.03 32.46
N SER A 363 -0.05 5.89 33.46
CA SER A 363 -0.68 7.23 33.53
C SER A 363 0.15 8.37 32.91
N ARG A 364 1.38 8.11 32.45
CA ARG A 364 2.24 9.14 31.85
C ARG A 364 2.14 9.12 30.33
N GLY A 365 1.06 9.70 29.82
CA GLY A 365 0.73 9.71 28.39
C GLY A 365 1.72 10.47 27.48
N LEU A 366 1.38 10.52 26.20
CA LEU A 366 2.09 11.06 25.01
C LEU A 366 3.05 12.26 25.24
N LYS A 367 2.75 13.15 26.20
CA LYS A 367 3.66 14.24 26.60
C LYS A 367 4.96 13.75 27.27
N THR A 368 4.89 12.74 28.13
CA THR A 368 6.07 12.14 28.78
C THR A 368 6.93 11.41 27.76
N ALA A 369 6.31 10.75 26.79
CA ALA A 369 7.01 10.14 25.68
C ALA A 369 7.84 11.15 24.88
N LEU A 370 7.23 12.31 24.59
CA LEU A 370 7.89 13.41 23.89
C LEU A 370 9.04 14.01 24.71
N GLU A 371 8.94 14.01 26.04
CA GLU A 371 10.01 14.47 26.95
C GLU A 371 11.16 13.46 27.04
N MET A 372 10.87 12.15 27.02
CA MET A 372 11.89 11.10 26.98
C MET A 372 12.64 11.09 25.65
N LEU A 373 11.94 11.36 24.56
CA LEU A 373 12.53 11.51 23.23
C LEU A 373 13.62 12.59 23.19
N LYS A 374 13.32 13.76 23.75
CA LYS A 374 14.30 14.85 23.85
C LYS A 374 15.48 14.51 24.76
N ALA A 375 15.30 13.61 25.73
CA ALA A 375 16.37 13.21 26.63
C ALA A 375 17.32 12.19 25.98
N ASP A 376 16.79 11.25 25.18
CA ASP A 376 17.60 10.28 24.43
C ASP A 376 18.53 11.01 23.41
N GLU A 377 18.06 12.10 22.78
CA GLU A 377 18.89 12.95 21.88
C GLU A 377 20.03 13.68 22.62
N ILE A 378 19.79 14.15 23.84
CA ILE A 378 20.82 14.87 24.64
C ILE A 378 21.92 13.91 25.14
N GLU A 379 21.59 12.65 25.41
CA GLU A 379 22.59 11.65 25.82
C GLU A 379 23.49 11.22 24.65
N GLU A 380 23.01 11.20 23.40
CA GLU A 380 23.86 10.92 22.22
C GLU A 380 24.89 12.04 21.98
N ASP A 381 24.47 13.31 22.02
CA ASP A 381 25.36 14.45 21.81
C ASP A 381 26.44 14.59 22.92
N ALA A 382 26.15 14.15 24.14
CA ALA A 382 27.08 14.24 25.27
C ALA A 382 28.19 13.19 25.24
N ILE A 383 28.02 12.10 24.49
CA ILE A 383 29.03 11.02 24.37
C ILE A 383 30.10 11.39 23.34
N GLU A 384 29.80 12.22 22.35
CA GLU A 384 30.78 12.63 21.33
C GLU A 384 31.83 13.63 21.85
N ASP A 385 31.57 14.31 22.97
CA ASP A 385 32.46 15.35 23.52
C ASP A 385 33.49 14.84 24.56
N GLU A 386 33.44 13.57 24.99
CA GLU A 386 34.36 13.01 26.01
C GLU A 386 35.58 12.26 25.44
N ASP A 387 35.70 12.09 24.12
CA ASP A 387 36.78 11.31 23.48
C ASP A 387 37.89 12.15 22.78
N TYR A 388 38.08 13.42 23.16
CA TYR A 388 39.17 14.28 22.65
C TYR A 388 40.27 14.64 23.66
#